data_AF-A0A937ZXW2-F1
#
_entry.id   AF-A0A937ZXW2-F1
#
_cell.length_a   1.000
_cell.length_b   1.000
_cell.length_c   1.000
_cell.angle_alpha   90.00
_cell.angle_beta   90.00
_cell.angle_gamma   90.00
#
_symmetry.space_group_name_H-M   'P 1'
#
loop_
_entity.id
_entity.type
_entity.pdbx_description
1 polymer ?
#
loop_
_entity_poly.entity_id
_entity_poly.type
_entity_poly.pdbx_seq_one_letter_code
_entity_poly.pdbx_strand_id
1 'polypeptide(L)' 'LRSIVEAILLDTMYDLPTETGIAEVVVDADVVAGRKEPIRVMKGKDAAEEAA' A
#
# COMPACT_ATOMS: atom_id res chain seq x y z
N LEU A 1 -13.98 -4.96 -12.06
CA LEU A 1 -13.58 -4.40 -10.74
C LEU A 1 -12.63 -5.32 -10.00
N ARG A 2 -12.98 -6.60 -9.75
CA ARG A 2 -12.08 -7.58 -9.09
C ARG A 2 -10.68 -7.63 -9.71
N SER A 3 -10.59 -7.73 -11.04
CA SER A 3 -9.32 -7.77 -11.77
C SER A 3 -8.44 -6.53 -11.59
N ILE A 4 -9.04 -5.35 -11.42
CA ILE A 4 -8.30 -4.09 -11.23
C ILE A 4 -7.68 -4.06 -9.83
N VAL A 5 -8.47 -4.39 -8.81
CA VAL A 5 -8.00 -4.44 -7.41
C VAL A 5 -6.94 -5.52 -7.23
N GLU A 6 -7.14 -6.68 -7.85
CA GLU A 6 -6.19 -7.80 -7.79
C GLU A 6 -4.85 -7.43 -8.43
N ALA A 7 -4.85 -6.76 -9.59
CA ALA A 7 -3.63 -6.27 -10.21
C ALA A 7 -2.87 -5.25 -9.36
N ILE A 8 -3.58 -4.33 -8.69
CA ILE A 8 -2.97 -3.30 -7.83
C ILE A 8 -2.37 -3.89 -6.55
N LEU A 9 -3.00 -4.91 -5.98
CA LEU A 9 -2.61 -5.45 -4.67
C LEU A 9 -1.75 -6.71 -4.74
N LEU A 10 -1.54 -7.31 -5.91
CA LEU A 10 -0.85 -8.60 -6.06
C LEU A 10 0.52 -8.60 -5.36
N ASP A 11 1.35 -7.61 -5.64
CA ASP A 11 2.70 -7.51 -5.08
C ASP A 11 2.66 -7.27 -3.57
N THR A 12 1.75 -6.39 -3.13
CA THR A 12 1.58 -6.14 -1.68
C THR A 12 1.11 -7.38 -0.94
N MET A 13 0.19 -8.18 -1.51
CA MET A 13 -0.25 -9.42 -0.88
C MET A 13 0.84 -10.49 -0.82
N TYR A 14 1.80 -10.46 -1.75
CA TYR A 14 2.93 -11.37 -1.75
C TYR A 14 3.96 -11.01 -0.66
N ASP A 15 4.27 -9.73 -0.51
CA ASP A 15 5.28 -9.25 0.44
C ASP A 15 4.76 -9.22 1.88
N LEU A 16 3.52 -8.73 2.06
CA LEU A 16 2.93 -8.41 3.37
C LEU A 16 2.99 -9.55 4.39
N PRO A 17 2.80 -10.85 4.04
CA PRO A 17 2.94 -11.95 4.99
C PRO A 17 4.31 -12.05 5.65
N THR A 18 5.37 -11.55 5.00
CA THR A 18 6.74 -11.57 5.52
C THR A 18 7.12 -10.30 6.25
N GLU A 19 6.38 -9.21 6.00
CA GLU A 19 6.61 -7.93 6.67
C GLU A 19 6.03 -7.93 8.08
N THR A 20 6.77 -7.33 9.00
CA THR A 20 6.33 -7.18 10.38
C THR A 20 6.08 -5.72 10.70
N GLY A 21 5.07 -5.46 11.52
CA GLY A 21 4.77 -4.11 11.98
C GLY A 21 3.96 -3.26 11.00
N ILE A 22 3.43 -3.78 9.89
CA ILE A 22 2.48 -3.05 9.06
C ILE A 22 1.12 -2.92 9.78
N ALA A 23 0.55 -1.72 9.78
CA ALA A 23 -0.75 -1.36 10.35
C ALA A 23 -1.83 -1.24 9.26
N GLU A 24 -1.48 -0.57 8.16
CA GLU A 24 -2.42 -0.18 7.11
C GLU A 24 -1.73 -0.15 5.74
N VAL A 25 -2.50 -0.39 4.68
CA VAL A 25 -2.09 -0.18 3.29
C VAL A 25 -3.07 0.80 2.65
N VAL A 26 -2.55 1.93 2.17
CA VAL A 26 -3.35 3.02 1.59
C VAL A 26 -3.30 2.94 0.07
N VAL A 27 -4.47 3.01 -0.57
CA VAL A 27 -4.65 3.02 -2.02
C VAL A 27 -5.48 4.24 -2.41
N ASP A 28 -4.86 5.17 -3.13
CA ASP A 28 -5.50 6.40 -3.58
C ASP A 28 -5.77 6.40 -5.10
N ALA A 29 -6.27 7.53 -5.62
CA ALA A 29 -6.55 7.69 -7.04
C ALA A 29 -5.30 7.67 -7.94
N ASP A 30 -4.12 8.02 -7.42
CA ASP A 30 -2.86 7.94 -8.16
C ASP A 30 -2.41 6.49 -8.31
N VAL A 31 -2.59 5.66 -7.27
CA VAL A 31 -2.32 4.22 -7.31
C VAL A 31 -3.24 3.53 -8.31
N VAL A 32 -4.54 3.84 -8.28
CA VAL A 32 -5.51 3.28 -9.24
C VAL A 32 -5.19 3.70 -10.69
N ALA A 33 -4.61 4.89 -10.88
CA ALA A 33 -4.18 5.38 -12.18
C ALA A 33 -2.78 4.89 -12.60
N GLY A 34 -2.11 4.07 -11.80
CA GLY A 34 -0.77 3.55 -12.08
C GLY A 34 0.35 4.60 -11.99
N ARG A 35 0.11 5.71 -11.29
CA ARG A 35 1.10 6.78 -11.09
C ARG A 35 1.97 6.57 -9.85
N LYS A 36 1.49 5.79 -8.88
CA LYS A 36 2.16 5.48 -7.60
C LYS A 36 1.92 4.03 -7.21
N GLU A 37 2.74 3.52 -6.31
CA GLU A 37 2.53 2.22 -5.66
C GLU A 37 1.74 2.37 -4.33
N PRO A 38 1.07 1.30 -3.85
CA PRO A 38 0.39 1.31 -2.56
C PRO A 38 1.34 1.65 -1.40
N ILE A 39 0.87 2.49 -0.47
CA ILE A 39 1.69 2.96 0.67
C ILE A 39 1.44 2.06 1.88
N ARG A 40 2.51 1.55 2.50
CA ARG A 40 2.47 0.69 3.70
C ARG A 40 2.79 1.51 4.96
N VAL A 41 1.88 1.56 5.93
CA VAL A 41 2.02 2.35 7.16
C VAL A 41 2.38 1.42 8.32
N MET A 42 3.42 1.74 9.10
CA MET A 42 3.86 0.91 10.24
C MET A 42 3.14 1.25 11.56
N LYS A 43 2.92 0.25 12.41
CA LYS A 43 2.44 0.40 13.80
C LYS A 43 3.49 1.13 14.62
N GLY A 44 3.19 2.34 15.07
CA GLY A 44 4.01 3.09 16.03
C GLY A 44 4.68 4.35 15.50
N LYS A 45 4.41 4.74 14.25
CA LYS A 45 4.64 6.12 13.77
C LYS A 45 3.34 6.63 13.20
N ASP A 46 2.65 7.47 13.98
CA ASP A 46 1.72 8.41 13.38
C ASP A 46 2.49 9.21 12.31
N ALA A 47 2.05 9.08 11.05
CA ALA A 47 2.03 10.13 10.05
C ALA A 47 3.24 11.10 10.02
N ALA A 48 4.44 10.61 9.71
CA ALA A 48 5.59 11.49 9.47
C ALA A 48 6.52 10.94 8.37
N GLU A 49 5.96 10.66 7.19
CA GLU A 49 6.69 10.73 5.92
C GLU A 49 5.72 10.78 4.73
N GLU A 50 4.74 11.69 4.82
CA GLU A 50 4.10 12.24 3.62
C GLU A 50 4.86 13.53 3.28
N ALA A 51 5.44 13.59 2.09
CA ALA A 51 6.17 14.71 1.46
C ALA A 51 7.65 14.94 1.87
N ALA A 52 8.55 14.22 1.19
CA ALA A 52 9.83 14.78 0.72
C ALA A 52 9.93 14.56 -0.79
#